data_AF-A0A0R1SH09-F1
#
_entry.id   AF-A0A0R1SH09-F1
#
_cell.length_a   1.000
_cell.length_b   1.000
_cell.length_c   1.000
_cell.angle_alpha   90.00
_cell.angle_beta   90.00
_cell.angle_gamma   90.00
#
_symmetry.space_group_name_H-M   'P 1'
#
loop_
_entity.id
_entity.type
_entity.pdbx_description
1 polymer ?
#
loop_
_entity_poly.entity_id
_entity_poly.type
_entity_poly.pdbx_seq_one_letter_code
_entity_poly.pdbx_strand_id
1 'polypeptide(L)'
;MDYITNLRDIAAQLPKSQVFNARLNFMEHIVNALKQQKLPRYHFPQFELSEIEIERYLKQNFDLDQTKFDQTVNTLHQFDDQLSEFRTYLQVRFGYWATITDQLMDQWTELFPDNTYLELMAGNGYISRGFLDRGVKSICTDNLSWSGQSQTGHLPLTKVIQTDAVSALDQFGSEIDSVVLAWSPDHNEIDNELLQLIRQTELNFFVIGEKYGATNSHKFWDDADIVEDDRIDKLNEVYSQYDLVNDKIFLIR
;
A
#
# COMPACT_ATOMS: atom_id res chain seq x y z
N MET A 1 -10.30 9.91 19.26
CA MET A 1 -9.84 11.09 18.50
C MET A 1 -9.38 10.58 17.14
N ASP A 2 -9.70 11.25 16.04
CA ASP A 2 -9.29 10.84 14.70
C ASP A 2 -7.77 11.07 14.53
N TYR A 3 -7.06 10.16 13.84
CA TYR A 3 -5.59 10.18 13.75
C TYR A 3 -5.06 11.49 13.12
N ILE A 4 -5.75 12.00 12.10
CA ILE A 4 -5.40 13.29 11.47
C ILE A 4 -5.63 14.44 12.44
N THR A 5 -6.70 14.42 13.24
CA THR A 5 -6.92 15.42 14.30
C THR A 5 -5.77 15.42 15.30
N ASN A 6 -5.33 14.24 15.77
CA ASN A 6 -4.19 14.15 16.68
C ASN A 6 -2.90 14.75 16.09
N LEU A 7 -2.59 14.44 14.82
CA LEU A 7 -1.46 15.05 14.12
C LEU A 7 -1.57 16.58 14.01
N ARG A 8 -2.78 17.09 13.72
CA ARG A 8 -3.04 18.54 13.69
C ARG A 8 -2.87 19.18 15.06
N ASP A 9 -3.28 18.51 16.13
CA ASP A 9 -3.16 19.01 17.50
C ASP A 9 -1.69 19.06 17.96
N ILE A 10 -0.87 18.09 17.56
CA ILE A 10 0.59 18.13 17.79
C ILE A 10 1.21 19.27 16.96
N ALA A 11 0.90 19.35 15.67
CA ALA A 11 1.41 20.41 14.79
C ALA A 11 0.99 21.81 15.27
N ALA A 12 -0.20 21.99 15.85
CA ALA A 12 -0.65 23.29 16.37
C ALA A 12 0.21 23.83 17.52
N GLN A 13 0.95 22.96 18.23
CA GLN A 13 1.87 23.36 19.29
C GLN A 13 3.22 23.85 18.74
N LEU A 14 3.50 23.56 17.47
CA LEU A 14 4.73 23.97 16.79
C LEU A 14 4.65 25.43 16.29
N PRO A 15 5.71 26.24 16.42
CA PRO A 15 5.77 27.56 15.82
C PRO A 15 5.75 27.47 14.29
N LYS A 16 5.10 28.43 13.61
CA LYS A 16 5.05 28.45 12.13
C LYS A 16 4.53 27.12 11.52
N SER A 17 3.61 26.43 12.21
CA SER A 17 3.10 25.10 11.85
C SER A 17 2.40 25.01 10.50
N GLN A 18 2.04 26.15 9.89
CA GLN A 18 1.44 26.18 8.56
C GLN A 18 2.27 25.49 7.47
N VAL A 19 3.59 25.32 7.69
CA VAL A 19 4.47 24.59 6.78
C VAL A 19 4.07 23.12 6.60
N PHE A 20 3.38 22.54 7.59
CA PHE A 20 2.93 21.14 7.57
C PHE A 20 1.52 20.95 7.01
N ASN A 21 0.79 22.04 6.73
CA ASN A 21 -0.63 21.96 6.32
C ASN A 21 -0.83 21.15 5.04
N ALA A 22 0.03 21.32 4.03
CA ALA A 22 -0.10 20.58 2.78
C ALA A 22 0.01 19.06 3.00
N ARG A 23 0.97 18.64 3.84
CA ARG A 23 1.19 17.24 4.22
C ARG A 23 -0.04 16.67 4.95
N LEU A 24 -0.51 17.37 5.97
CA LEU A 24 -1.69 16.96 6.75
C LEU A 24 -2.96 16.91 5.91
N ASN A 25 -3.16 17.87 5.00
CA ASN A 25 -4.29 17.86 4.08
C ASN A 25 -4.22 16.68 3.11
N PHE A 26 -3.03 16.33 2.62
CA PHE A 26 -2.85 15.17 1.75
C PHE A 26 -3.20 13.87 2.47
N MET A 27 -2.69 13.67 3.68
CA MET A 27 -3.03 12.53 4.53
C MET A 27 -4.54 12.47 4.82
N GLU A 28 -5.17 13.62 5.09
CA GLU A 28 -6.62 13.72 5.29
C GLU A 28 -7.41 13.31 4.04
N HIS A 29 -6.95 13.69 2.84
CA HIS A 29 -7.58 13.28 1.59
C HIS A 29 -7.51 11.76 1.37
N ILE A 30 -6.39 11.11 1.71
CA ILE A 30 -6.26 9.65 1.70
C ILE A 30 -7.29 9.02 2.63
N VAL A 31 -7.31 9.44 3.89
CA VAL A 31 -8.22 8.90 4.91
C VAL A 31 -9.67 9.10 4.50
N ASN A 32 -10.02 10.25 3.94
CA ASN A 32 -11.37 10.54 3.47
C ASN A 32 -11.78 9.68 2.26
N ALA A 33 -10.86 9.40 1.33
CA ALA A 33 -11.13 8.49 0.22
C ALA A 33 -11.46 7.08 0.73
N LEU A 34 -10.63 6.55 1.63
CA LEU A 34 -10.83 5.22 2.21
C LEU A 34 -12.10 5.13 3.07
N LYS A 35 -12.41 6.17 3.86
CA LYS A 35 -13.70 6.27 4.60
C LYS A 35 -14.91 6.26 3.67
N GLN A 36 -14.77 6.76 2.44
CA GLN A 36 -15.80 6.75 1.40
C GLN A 36 -15.76 5.49 0.52
N GLN A 37 -14.97 4.47 0.90
CA GLN A 37 -14.78 3.24 0.13
C GLN A 37 -14.30 3.49 -1.31
N LYS A 38 -13.40 4.46 -1.47
CA LYS A 38 -12.75 4.79 -2.74
C LYS A 38 -11.25 4.64 -2.62
N LEU A 39 -10.59 4.40 -3.75
CA LEU A 39 -9.13 4.46 -3.81
C LEU A 39 -8.65 5.90 -3.58
N PRO A 40 -7.54 6.10 -2.86
CA PRO A 40 -6.82 7.35 -2.87
C PRO A 40 -6.40 7.71 -4.30
N ARG A 41 -6.45 9.00 -4.66
CA ARG A 41 -6.27 9.40 -6.06
C ARG A 41 -4.82 9.39 -6.54
N TYR A 42 -3.93 9.94 -5.72
CA TYR A 42 -2.57 10.30 -6.12
C TYR A 42 -1.53 9.47 -5.39
N HIS A 43 -0.35 9.33 -6.00
CA HIS A 43 0.85 8.80 -5.37
C HIS A 43 1.15 9.49 -4.02
N PHE A 44 1.48 8.70 -3.00
CA PHE A 44 1.78 9.19 -1.66
C PHE A 44 3.19 9.76 -1.60
N PRO A 45 3.39 11.02 -1.20
CA PRO A 45 4.73 11.54 -0.93
C PRO A 45 5.28 10.96 0.36
N GLN A 46 6.60 11.05 0.57
CA GLN A 46 7.21 10.79 1.88
C GLN A 46 6.52 11.66 2.94
N PHE A 47 5.94 11.01 3.95
CA PHE A 47 5.25 11.70 5.05
C PHE A 47 6.14 11.99 6.24
N GLU A 48 7.23 11.25 6.44
CA GLU A 48 8.23 11.59 7.45
C GLU A 48 9.03 12.83 7.03
N LEU A 49 9.55 13.57 8.00
CA LEU A 49 10.42 14.71 7.75
C LEU A 49 11.83 14.21 7.44
N SER A 50 12.40 14.69 6.35
CA SER A 50 13.82 14.49 6.11
C SER A 50 14.67 15.29 7.10
N GLU A 51 15.91 14.85 7.33
CA GLU A 51 16.88 15.59 8.16
C GLU A 51 17.02 17.05 7.72
N ILE A 52 17.00 17.30 6.40
CA ILE A 52 17.09 18.64 5.82
C ILE A 52 15.85 19.48 6.16
N GLU A 53 14.65 18.89 6.18
CA GLU A 53 13.42 19.59 6.58
C GLU A 53 13.43 19.91 8.07
N ILE A 54 13.84 18.96 8.92
CA ILE A 54 14.00 19.15 10.36
C ILE A 54 14.99 20.28 10.63
N GLU A 55 16.19 20.21 10.06
CA GLU A 55 17.22 21.24 10.24
C GLU A 55 16.73 22.62 9.78
N ARG A 56 16.11 22.69 8.60
CA ARG A 56 15.60 23.95 8.04
C ARG A 56 14.55 24.54 8.95
N TYR A 57 13.63 23.72 9.45
CA TYR A 57 12.57 24.14 10.34
C TYR A 57 13.12 24.63 11.69
N LEU A 58 14.07 23.91 12.28
CA LEU A 58 14.71 24.35 13.54
C LEU A 58 15.50 25.65 13.37
N LYS A 59 16.27 25.80 12.27
CA LYS A 59 17.00 27.04 11.94
C LYS A 59 16.07 28.25 11.81
N GLN A 60 14.86 28.05 11.28
CA GLN A 60 13.85 29.11 11.17
C GLN A 60 13.26 29.54 12.52
N ASN A 61 13.54 28.83 13.61
CA ASN A 61 13.02 29.09 14.95
C ASN A 61 14.15 29.28 15.99
N PHE A 62 15.39 29.55 15.57
CA PHE A 62 16.54 29.83 16.45
C PHE A 62 16.43 31.14 17.24
N ASP A 63 15.51 32.02 16.86
CA ASP A 63 15.22 33.26 17.57
C ASP A 63 14.36 33.07 18.83
N LEU A 64 13.86 31.85 19.06
CA LEU A 64 13.15 31.48 20.28
C LEU A 64 14.08 31.43 21.51
N ASP A 65 13.52 31.67 22.68
CA ASP A 65 14.21 31.40 23.94
C ASP A 65 14.49 29.90 24.11
N GLN A 66 15.52 29.56 24.90
CA GLN A 66 16.00 28.17 25.05
C GLN A 66 14.87 27.20 25.42
N THR A 67 14.01 27.57 26.37
CA THR A 67 12.92 26.70 26.82
C THR A 67 11.93 26.41 25.70
N LYS A 68 11.52 27.42 24.93
CA LYS A 68 10.62 27.22 23.77
C LYS A 68 11.30 26.48 22.63
N PHE A 69 12.60 26.70 22.43
CA PHE A 69 13.36 25.97 21.42
C PHE A 69 13.41 24.47 21.76
N ASP A 70 13.73 24.12 23.00
CA ASP A 70 13.75 22.73 23.46
C ASP A 70 12.37 22.06 23.36
N GLN A 71 11.30 22.79 23.68
CA GLN A 71 9.92 22.33 23.47
C GLN A 71 9.63 22.08 21.99
N THR A 72 10.05 23.00 21.11
CA THR A 72 9.88 22.87 19.65
C THR A 72 10.57 21.63 19.12
N VAL A 73 11.80 21.34 19.57
CA VAL A 73 12.54 20.13 19.19
C VAL A 73 11.77 18.88 19.61
N ASN A 74 11.34 18.79 20.87
CA ASN A 74 10.61 17.62 21.37
C ASN A 74 9.26 17.42 20.66
N THR A 75 8.49 18.49 20.44
CA THR A 75 7.21 18.42 19.72
C THR A 75 7.41 18.06 18.25
N LEU A 76 8.49 18.52 17.62
CA LEU A 76 8.79 18.18 16.22
C LEU A 76 9.14 16.70 16.09
N HIS A 77 9.95 16.14 17.01
CA HIS A 77 10.21 14.71 17.07
C HIS A 77 8.92 13.92 17.27
N GLN A 78 8.07 14.31 18.23
CA GLN A 78 6.78 13.65 18.44
C GLN A 78 5.90 13.72 17.18
N PHE A 79 5.90 14.86 16.48
CA PHE A 79 5.14 15.01 15.25
C PHE A 79 5.64 14.06 14.17
N ASP A 80 6.96 13.99 13.97
CA ASP A 80 7.59 13.12 12.99
C ASP A 80 7.38 11.63 13.29
N ASP A 81 7.55 11.22 14.56
CA ASP A 81 7.24 9.88 15.04
C ASP A 81 5.77 9.50 14.79
N GLN A 82 4.85 10.47 14.82
CA GLN A 82 3.47 10.19 14.47
C GLN A 82 3.26 10.08 12.97
N LEU A 83 4.00 10.81 12.13
CA LEU A 83 3.92 10.70 10.67
C LEU A 83 4.33 9.30 10.18
N SER A 84 5.36 8.70 10.80
CA SER A 84 5.83 7.35 10.46
C SER A 84 4.80 6.25 10.77
N GLU A 85 3.91 6.47 11.75
CA GLU A 85 2.83 5.55 12.11
C GLU A 85 1.64 5.55 11.15
N PHE A 86 1.69 6.35 10.06
CA PHE A 86 0.54 6.47 9.16
C PHE A 86 0.24 5.16 8.43
N ARG A 87 1.25 4.40 8.01
CA ARG A 87 1.05 3.07 7.41
C ARG A 87 0.29 2.16 8.36
N THR A 88 0.77 2.04 9.61
CA THR A 88 0.12 1.23 10.65
C THR A 88 -1.33 1.63 10.83
N TYR A 89 -1.61 2.94 10.87
CA TYR A 89 -2.97 3.45 10.95
C TYR A 89 -3.83 3.00 9.75
N LEU A 90 -3.32 3.09 8.52
CA LEU A 90 -4.05 2.66 7.32
C LEU A 90 -4.33 1.15 7.30
N GLN A 91 -3.34 0.34 7.68
CA GLN A 91 -3.47 -1.12 7.79
C GLN A 91 -4.51 -1.53 8.83
N VAL A 92 -4.40 -0.99 10.05
CA VAL A 92 -5.30 -1.37 11.16
C VAL A 92 -6.73 -0.91 10.88
N ARG A 93 -6.91 0.31 10.36
CA ARG A 93 -8.23 0.93 10.20
C ARG A 93 -8.94 0.55 8.92
N PHE A 94 -8.20 0.30 7.83
CA PHE A 94 -8.77 0.09 6.51
C PHE A 94 -8.32 -1.23 5.87
N GLY A 95 -7.43 -2.00 6.50
CA GLY A 95 -6.82 -3.17 5.85
C GLY A 95 -6.09 -2.80 4.56
N TYR A 96 -5.52 -1.60 4.51
CA TYR A 96 -4.86 -1.03 3.33
C TYR A 96 -3.36 -1.29 3.43
N TRP A 97 -2.93 -2.44 2.91
CA TRP A 97 -1.57 -2.97 3.07
C TRP A 97 -0.62 -2.53 1.95
N ALA A 98 -1.06 -2.67 0.69
CA ALA A 98 -0.36 -2.17 -0.49
C ALA A 98 -0.92 -0.79 -0.90
N THR A 99 -0.07 0.08 -1.43
CA THR A 99 -0.43 1.48 -1.76
C THR A 99 -1.14 1.58 -3.10
N ILE A 100 -2.38 1.10 -3.15
CA ILE A 100 -3.20 1.07 -4.37
C ILE A 100 -3.93 2.41 -4.56
N THR A 101 -3.58 3.15 -5.62
CA THR A 101 -4.17 4.46 -5.93
C THR A 101 -4.88 4.45 -7.28
N ASP A 102 -5.78 5.39 -7.53
CA ASP A 102 -6.40 5.52 -8.85
C ASP A 102 -5.36 5.76 -9.95
N GLN A 103 -4.37 6.63 -9.70
CA GLN A 103 -3.30 6.88 -10.67
C GLN A 103 -2.53 5.60 -11.04
N LEU A 104 -2.22 4.75 -10.06
CA LEU A 104 -1.58 3.45 -10.31
C LEU A 104 -2.48 2.57 -11.19
N MET A 105 -3.76 2.48 -10.86
CA MET A 105 -4.69 1.61 -11.57
C MET A 105 -5.00 2.12 -12.98
N ASP A 106 -5.03 3.44 -13.20
CA ASP A 106 -5.12 4.04 -14.54
C ASP A 106 -3.98 3.53 -15.42
N GLN A 107 -2.75 3.69 -14.93
CA GLN A 107 -1.56 3.28 -15.65
C GLN A 107 -1.46 1.77 -15.84
N TRP A 108 -1.89 0.98 -14.85
CA TRP A 108 -1.95 -0.49 -14.96
C TRP A 108 -2.84 -0.92 -16.11
N THR A 109 -4.07 -0.39 -16.16
CA THR A 109 -5.01 -0.75 -17.23
C THR A 109 -4.61 -0.20 -18.59
N GLU A 110 -3.85 0.90 -18.67
CA GLU A 110 -3.30 1.39 -19.93
C GLU A 110 -2.19 0.49 -20.48
N LEU A 111 -1.31 -0.02 -19.60
CA LEU A 111 -0.17 -0.85 -19.98
C LEU A 111 -0.55 -2.31 -20.26
N PHE A 112 -1.66 -2.78 -19.68
CA PHE A 112 -2.19 -4.15 -19.81
C PHE A 112 -3.70 -4.16 -20.12
N PRO A 113 -4.13 -3.57 -21.26
CA PRO A 113 -5.54 -3.28 -21.52
C PRO A 113 -6.42 -4.53 -21.78
N ASP A 114 -5.81 -5.62 -22.23
CA ASP A 114 -6.53 -6.85 -22.59
C ASP A 114 -6.53 -7.89 -21.46
N ASN A 115 -5.83 -7.62 -20.34
CA ASN A 115 -5.71 -8.59 -19.26
C ASN A 115 -6.99 -8.63 -18.41
N THR A 116 -7.35 -9.84 -18.00
CA THR A 116 -8.33 -10.09 -16.96
C THR A 116 -7.64 -10.71 -15.74
N TYR A 117 -8.13 -10.37 -14.54
CA TYR A 117 -7.38 -10.58 -13.31
C TYR A 117 -8.07 -11.50 -12.31
N LEU A 118 -7.27 -12.29 -11.61
CA LEU A 118 -7.61 -12.96 -10.36
C LEU A 118 -6.73 -12.36 -9.25
N GLU A 119 -7.34 -11.67 -8.29
CA GLU A 119 -6.65 -11.19 -7.09
C GLU A 119 -6.75 -12.28 -6.01
N LEU A 120 -5.59 -12.81 -5.62
CA LEU A 120 -5.45 -13.76 -4.53
C LEU A 120 -5.12 -13.02 -3.25
N MET A 121 -5.65 -13.50 -2.12
CA MET A 121 -5.38 -12.93 -0.80
C MET A 121 -5.70 -11.43 -0.74
N ALA A 122 -6.81 -11.05 -1.37
CA ALA A 122 -7.16 -9.67 -1.66
C ALA A 122 -7.48 -8.81 -0.42
N GLY A 123 -7.72 -9.43 0.73
CA GLY A 123 -8.21 -8.76 1.93
C GLY A 123 -9.51 -7.99 1.67
N ASN A 124 -9.41 -6.67 1.55
CA ASN A 124 -10.54 -5.78 1.24
C ASN A 124 -10.74 -5.51 -0.28
N GLY A 125 -9.92 -6.09 -1.16
CA GLY A 125 -10.12 -6.06 -2.61
C GLY A 125 -9.82 -4.73 -3.27
N TYR A 126 -8.77 -4.02 -2.82
CA TYR A 126 -8.39 -2.71 -3.35
C TYR A 126 -7.95 -2.77 -4.82
N ILE A 127 -7.20 -3.80 -5.21
CA ILE A 127 -6.70 -3.94 -6.58
C ILE A 127 -7.86 -4.30 -7.52
N SER A 128 -8.66 -5.31 -7.16
CA SER A 128 -9.85 -5.68 -7.93
C SER A 128 -10.83 -4.52 -8.04
N ARG A 129 -11.00 -3.71 -6.98
CA ARG A 129 -11.81 -2.50 -7.06
C ARG A 129 -11.30 -1.55 -8.14
N GLY A 130 -9.98 -1.31 -8.16
CA GLY A 130 -9.34 -0.44 -9.14
C GLY A 130 -9.54 -0.91 -10.59
N PHE A 131 -9.45 -2.21 -10.85
CA PHE A 131 -9.72 -2.80 -12.16
C PHE A 131 -11.21 -2.66 -12.55
N LEU A 132 -12.12 -3.01 -11.64
CA LEU A 132 -13.56 -2.97 -11.90
C LEU A 132 -14.06 -1.55 -12.17
N ASP A 133 -13.54 -0.54 -11.47
CA ASP A 133 -13.88 0.87 -11.70
C ASP A 133 -13.46 1.35 -13.11
N ARG A 134 -12.52 0.65 -13.76
CA ARG A 134 -12.02 0.91 -15.13
C ARG A 134 -12.64 -0.02 -16.17
N GLY A 135 -13.60 -0.85 -15.78
CA GLY A 135 -14.27 -1.80 -16.68
C GLY A 135 -13.45 -3.05 -16.99
N VAL A 136 -12.34 -3.28 -16.27
CA VAL A 136 -11.51 -4.49 -16.42
C VAL A 136 -12.09 -5.62 -15.57
N LYS A 137 -12.19 -6.83 -16.15
CA LYS A 137 -12.68 -8.01 -15.43
C LYS A 137 -11.66 -8.38 -14.34
N SER A 138 -12.11 -8.39 -13.09
CA SER A 138 -11.33 -8.88 -11.94
C SER A 138 -12.19 -9.78 -11.05
N ILE A 139 -11.62 -10.91 -10.64
CA ILE A 139 -12.19 -11.81 -9.62
C ILE A 139 -11.39 -11.60 -8.34
N CYS A 140 -12.07 -11.21 -7.27
CA CYS A 140 -11.46 -10.90 -5.98
C CYS A 140 -11.66 -12.08 -5.02
N THR A 141 -10.58 -12.67 -4.50
CA THR A 141 -10.63 -13.83 -3.60
C THR A 141 -9.80 -13.64 -2.34
N ASP A 142 -10.30 -14.14 -1.21
CA ASP A 142 -9.59 -14.14 0.07
C ASP A 142 -10.19 -15.19 1.01
N ASN A 143 -9.41 -15.78 1.92
CA ASN A 143 -9.93 -16.74 2.90
C ASN A 143 -10.50 -16.09 4.17
N LEU A 144 -10.33 -14.77 4.30
CA LEU A 144 -10.72 -13.88 5.39
C LEU A 144 -10.08 -14.22 6.75
N SER A 145 -8.95 -14.93 6.75
CA SER A 145 -8.25 -15.34 7.97
C SER A 145 -7.78 -14.17 8.84
N TRP A 146 -7.54 -12.99 8.25
CA TRP A 146 -7.08 -11.78 8.96
C TRP A 146 -8.22 -10.94 9.56
N SER A 147 -9.48 -11.32 9.31
CA SER A 147 -10.65 -10.66 9.91
C SER A 147 -10.66 -10.77 11.44
N GLY A 148 -10.02 -11.76 12.04
CA GLY A 148 -9.91 -11.84 13.51
C GLY A 148 -8.96 -10.79 14.13
N GLN A 149 -8.10 -10.16 13.34
CA GLN A 149 -6.94 -9.39 13.83
C GLN A 149 -6.94 -7.92 13.38
N SER A 150 -7.64 -7.58 12.30
CA SER A 150 -7.67 -6.22 11.74
C SER A 150 -9.01 -5.92 11.05
N GLN A 151 -9.16 -4.71 10.47
CA GLN A 151 -10.31 -4.40 9.61
C GLN A 151 -10.23 -5.04 8.21
N THR A 152 -9.17 -5.81 7.92
CA THR A 152 -9.05 -6.62 6.70
C THR A 152 -10.16 -7.66 6.66
N GLY A 153 -10.92 -7.73 5.57
CA GLY A 153 -12.06 -8.63 5.38
C GLY A 153 -13.39 -8.12 5.96
N HIS A 154 -13.39 -7.01 6.70
CA HIS A 154 -14.62 -6.44 7.29
C HIS A 154 -15.26 -5.33 6.46
N LEU A 155 -14.46 -4.64 5.66
CA LEU A 155 -14.89 -3.49 4.85
C LEU A 155 -14.42 -3.65 3.40
N PRO A 156 -14.87 -4.70 2.70
CA PRO A 156 -14.45 -4.94 1.33
C PRO A 156 -14.99 -3.84 0.40
N LEU A 157 -14.14 -3.35 -0.51
CA LEU A 157 -14.51 -2.32 -1.51
C LEU A 157 -15.23 -2.90 -2.73
N THR A 158 -15.12 -4.22 -2.90
CA THR A 158 -15.79 -4.99 -3.96
C THR A 158 -16.24 -6.35 -3.41
N LYS A 159 -16.95 -7.14 -4.21
CA LYS A 159 -17.35 -8.49 -3.81
C LYS A 159 -16.11 -9.40 -3.71
N VAL A 160 -15.81 -9.86 -2.50
CA VAL A 160 -14.77 -10.86 -2.22
C VAL A 160 -15.42 -12.25 -2.18
N ILE A 161 -14.91 -13.19 -2.97
CA ILE A 161 -15.29 -14.60 -2.93
C ILE A 161 -14.44 -15.27 -1.85
N GLN A 162 -15.10 -15.84 -0.83
CA GLN A 162 -14.40 -16.50 0.26
C GLN A 162 -13.89 -17.87 -0.18
N THR A 163 -12.59 -17.97 -0.44
CA THR A 163 -11.89 -19.20 -0.81
C THR A 163 -10.40 -19.03 -0.55
N ASP A 164 -9.67 -20.13 -0.31
CA ASP A 164 -8.21 -20.07 -0.20
C ASP A 164 -7.55 -19.86 -1.57
N ALA A 165 -6.30 -19.39 -1.56
CA ALA A 165 -5.62 -18.97 -2.79
C ALA A 165 -5.37 -20.12 -3.78
N VAL A 166 -5.11 -21.34 -3.29
CA VAL A 166 -4.89 -22.52 -4.14
C VAL A 166 -6.20 -22.95 -4.79
N SER A 167 -7.28 -23.03 -4.00
CA SER A 167 -8.62 -23.32 -4.50
C SER A 167 -9.12 -22.26 -5.48
N ALA A 168 -8.83 -20.97 -5.24
CA ALA A 168 -9.16 -19.88 -6.15
C ALA A 168 -8.46 -20.03 -7.51
N LEU A 169 -7.17 -20.36 -7.50
CA LEU A 169 -6.39 -20.55 -8.72
C LEU A 169 -6.92 -21.74 -9.54
N ASP A 170 -7.21 -22.87 -8.89
CA ASP A 170 -7.81 -24.04 -9.55
C ASP A 170 -9.19 -23.70 -10.15
N GLN A 171 -10.02 -22.99 -9.40
CA GLN A 171 -11.38 -22.67 -9.82
C GLN A 171 -11.45 -21.64 -10.95
N PHE A 172 -10.63 -20.59 -10.90
CA PHE A 172 -10.78 -19.41 -11.76
C PHE A 172 -9.61 -19.17 -12.72
N GLY A 173 -8.47 -19.85 -12.54
CA GLY A 173 -7.26 -19.63 -13.33
C GLY A 173 -7.44 -19.85 -14.83
N SER A 174 -8.40 -20.67 -15.25
CA SER A 174 -8.71 -20.89 -16.67
C SER A 174 -9.59 -19.81 -17.31
N GLU A 175 -10.13 -18.87 -16.52
CA GLU A 175 -11.06 -17.82 -16.98
C GLU A 175 -10.41 -16.43 -17.08
N ILE A 176 -9.11 -16.35 -16.79
CA ILE A 176 -8.35 -15.12 -16.59
C ILE A 176 -6.98 -15.18 -17.28
N ASP A 177 -6.34 -14.03 -17.46
CA ASP A 177 -5.02 -13.90 -18.11
C ASP A 177 -3.89 -13.64 -17.11
N SER A 178 -4.25 -13.20 -15.90
CA SER A 178 -3.29 -12.71 -14.91
C SER A 178 -3.72 -12.95 -13.48
N VAL A 179 -2.78 -13.34 -12.65
CA VAL A 179 -2.92 -13.42 -11.20
C VAL A 179 -2.22 -12.21 -10.58
N VAL A 180 -2.84 -11.61 -9.57
CA VAL A 180 -2.21 -10.58 -8.72
C VAL A 180 -2.18 -11.07 -7.29
N LEU A 181 -1.01 -10.99 -6.66
CA LEU A 181 -0.79 -11.25 -5.25
C LEU A 181 -0.09 -10.04 -4.64
N ALA A 182 -0.70 -9.40 -3.66
CA ALA A 182 -0.10 -8.29 -2.93
C ALA A 182 0.05 -8.67 -1.46
N TRP A 183 1.22 -8.41 -0.89
CA TRP A 183 1.44 -8.55 0.55
C TRP A 183 1.11 -9.96 1.09
N SER A 184 1.58 -11.00 0.41
CA SER A 184 1.55 -12.34 1.01
C SER A 184 2.34 -12.34 2.32
N PRO A 185 1.89 -13.04 3.38
CA PRO A 185 2.65 -13.19 4.61
C PRO A 185 4.04 -13.78 4.34
N ASP A 186 5.04 -13.29 5.04
CA ASP A 186 6.45 -13.72 4.95
C ASP A 186 6.75 -14.98 5.79
N HIS A 187 5.91 -15.27 6.79
CA HIS A 187 6.07 -16.39 7.72
C HIS A 187 5.42 -17.70 7.26
N ASN A 188 4.81 -17.75 6.07
CA ASN A 188 4.32 -18.98 5.46
C ASN A 188 4.75 -19.05 3.99
N GLU A 189 4.84 -20.25 3.44
CA GLU A 189 5.35 -20.48 2.08
C GLU A 189 4.22 -20.69 1.06
N ILE A 190 3.00 -20.20 1.36
CA ILE A 190 1.85 -20.36 0.46
C ILE A 190 2.09 -19.66 -0.88
N ASP A 191 2.83 -18.56 -0.87
CA ASP A 191 3.23 -17.83 -2.07
C ASP A 191 4.16 -18.65 -2.96
N ASN A 192 5.08 -19.42 -2.39
CA ASN A 192 5.93 -20.31 -3.15
C ASN A 192 5.12 -21.50 -3.72
N GLU A 193 4.14 -22.02 -2.99
CA GLU A 193 3.22 -23.02 -3.54
C GLU A 193 2.44 -22.46 -4.74
N LEU A 194 1.90 -21.23 -4.63
CA LEU A 194 1.24 -20.54 -5.72
C LEU A 194 2.18 -20.31 -6.92
N LEU A 195 3.43 -19.92 -6.68
CA LEU A 195 4.43 -19.80 -7.73
C LEU A 195 4.60 -21.11 -8.52
N GLN A 196 4.73 -22.24 -7.83
CA GLN A 196 4.88 -23.54 -8.51
C GLN A 196 3.62 -23.94 -9.30
N LEU A 197 2.44 -23.60 -8.82
CA LEU A 197 1.18 -23.87 -9.52
C LEU A 197 1.03 -22.98 -10.76
N ILE A 198 1.30 -21.68 -10.64
CA ILE A 198 1.18 -20.71 -11.74
C ILE A 198 2.18 -21.04 -12.87
N ARG A 199 3.37 -21.56 -12.54
CA ARG A 199 4.37 -22.06 -13.52
C ARG A 199 3.86 -23.16 -14.44
N GLN A 200 2.80 -23.86 -14.05
CA GLN A 200 2.18 -24.91 -14.86
C GLN A 200 1.12 -24.35 -15.83
N THR A 201 0.99 -23.02 -15.87
CA THR A 201 0.00 -22.29 -16.66
C THR A 201 0.69 -21.25 -17.53
N GLU A 202 -0.08 -20.58 -18.39
CA GLU A 202 0.39 -19.43 -19.18
C GLU A 202 -0.02 -18.08 -18.54
N LEU A 203 -0.44 -18.10 -17.27
CA LEU A 203 -0.88 -16.90 -16.55
C LEU A 203 0.29 -15.97 -16.26
N ASN A 204 0.08 -14.67 -16.43
CA ASN A 204 1.01 -13.67 -15.91
C ASN A 204 0.87 -13.61 -14.38
N PHE A 205 1.99 -13.58 -13.65
CA PHE A 205 1.97 -13.45 -12.20
C PHE A 205 2.50 -12.10 -11.74
N PHE A 206 1.61 -11.20 -11.33
CA PHE A 206 1.97 -9.92 -10.75
C PHE A 206 2.08 -10.04 -9.23
N VAL A 207 3.20 -9.58 -8.68
CA VAL A 207 3.43 -9.56 -7.24
C VAL A 207 3.72 -8.14 -6.79
N ILE A 208 3.03 -7.70 -5.73
CA ILE A 208 3.34 -6.43 -5.04
C ILE A 208 3.93 -6.75 -3.68
N GLY A 209 5.20 -6.42 -3.50
CA GLY A 209 5.92 -6.69 -2.26
C GLY A 209 7.36 -6.16 -2.26
N GLU A 210 8.08 -6.44 -1.18
CA GLU A 210 9.48 -6.10 -0.95
C GLU A 210 10.35 -7.37 -0.98
N LYS A 211 11.25 -7.45 -1.97
CA LYS A 211 12.16 -8.60 -2.12
C LYS A 211 13.06 -8.74 -0.90
N TYR A 212 12.96 -9.89 -0.21
CA TYR A 212 13.66 -10.19 1.05
C TYR A 212 13.39 -9.19 2.19
N GLY A 213 12.23 -8.54 2.16
CA GLY A 213 11.79 -7.59 3.17
C GLY A 213 10.53 -8.05 3.89
N ALA A 214 9.57 -7.14 4.06
CA ALA A 214 8.38 -7.35 4.90
C ALA A 214 7.28 -8.23 4.28
N THR A 215 7.44 -8.71 3.05
CA THR A 215 6.39 -9.43 2.32
C THR A 215 6.93 -10.62 1.56
N ASN A 216 6.08 -11.63 1.37
CA ASN A 216 6.39 -12.90 0.73
C ASN A 216 7.51 -13.67 1.47
N SER A 217 7.50 -14.99 1.38
CA SER A 217 8.51 -15.83 2.00
C SER A 217 9.86 -15.65 1.33
N HIS A 218 10.94 -15.84 2.10
CA HIS A 218 12.30 -15.93 1.53
C HIS A 218 12.37 -17.00 0.43
N LYS A 219 11.68 -18.12 0.64
CA LYS A 219 11.62 -19.22 -0.33
C LYS A 219 11.01 -18.78 -1.66
N PHE A 220 9.91 -18.02 -1.61
CA PHE A 220 9.33 -17.44 -2.82
C PHE A 220 10.35 -16.55 -3.54
N TRP A 221 11.05 -15.66 -2.83
CA TRP A 221 12.03 -14.77 -3.46
C TRP A 221 13.28 -15.46 -4.00
N ASP A 222 13.67 -16.59 -3.41
CA ASP A 222 14.78 -17.43 -3.88
C ASP A 222 14.39 -18.19 -5.16
N ASP A 223 13.14 -18.64 -5.25
CA ASP A 223 12.64 -19.43 -6.38
C ASP A 223 12.06 -18.56 -7.50
N ALA A 224 11.74 -17.28 -7.26
CA ALA A 224 11.07 -16.38 -8.20
C ALA A 224 11.99 -15.91 -9.34
N ASP A 225 11.55 -16.16 -10.58
CA ASP A 225 12.19 -15.63 -11.78
C ASP A 225 11.51 -14.32 -12.18
N ILE A 226 12.14 -13.19 -11.83
CA ILE A 226 11.63 -11.86 -12.18
C ILE A 226 11.79 -11.63 -13.68
N VAL A 227 10.68 -11.32 -14.35
CA VAL A 227 10.64 -11.01 -15.77
C VAL A 227 10.93 -9.52 -15.97
N GLU A 228 11.90 -9.21 -16.83
CA GLU A 228 12.18 -7.84 -17.27
C GLU A 228 11.09 -7.38 -18.24
N ASP A 229 10.40 -6.30 -17.90
CA ASP A 229 9.35 -5.70 -18.73
C ASP A 229 9.26 -4.18 -18.44
N ASP A 230 9.53 -3.35 -19.45
CA ASP A 230 9.50 -1.88 -19.35
C ASP A 230 8.16 -1.34 -18.81
N ARG A 231 7.06 -2.10 -18.96
CA ARG A 231 5.75 -1.71 -18.42
C ARG A 231 5.73 -1.82 -16.90
N ILE A 232 6.45 -2.78 -16.32
CA ILE A 232 6.59 -2.92 -14.87
C ILE A 232 7.41 -1.76 -14.30
N ASP A 233 8.47 -1.32 -14.98
CA ASP A 233 9.23 -0.14 -14.58
C ASP A 233 8.34 1.11 -14.56
N LYS A 234 7.53 1.31 -15.61
CA LYS A 234 6.55 2.39 -15.67
C LYS A 234 5.54 2.33 -14.52
N LEU A 235 5.05 1.15 -14.15
CA LEU A 235 4.15 1.01 -12.99
C LEU A 235 4.85 1.41 -11.69
N ASN A 236 6.11 1.00 -11.52
CA ASN A 236 6.90 1.36 -10.35
C ASN A 236 7.24 2.86 -10.26
N GLU A 237 7.22 3.61 -11.38
CA GLU A 237 7.37 5.08 -11.35
C GLU A 237 6.20 5.78 -10.64
N VAL A 238 5.00 5.21 -10.66
CA VAL A 238 3.81 5.78 -9.99
C VAL A 238 3.41 5.04 -8.72
N TYR A 239 3.87 3.80 -8.52
CA TYR A 239 3.70 3.09 -7.27
C TYR A 239 4.41 3.81 -6.12
N SER A 240 3.74 3.97 -4.98
CA SER A 240 4.25 4.78 -3.88
C SER A 240 5.10 4.02 -2.89
N GLN A 241 6.34 4.48 -2.73
CA GLN A 241 7.26 4.12 -1.67
C GLN A 241 7.41 5.34 -0.76
N TYR A 242 6.55 5.44 0.26
CA TYR A 242 6.40 6.66 1.07
C TYR A 242 6.94 6.54 2.51
N ASP A 243 7.45 5.36 2.86
CA ASP A 243 8.03 5.02 4.16
C ASP A 243 9.11 3.92 4.00
N LEU A 244 9.46 3.24 5.09
CA LEU A 244 10.55 2.27 5.15
C LEU A 244 10.33 1.00 4.31
N VAL A 245 9.10 0.64 3.95
CA VAL A 245 8.85 -0.58 3.16
C VAL A 245 8.95 -0.26 1.67
N ASN A 246 9.90 -0.89 1.00
CA ASN A 246 10.25 -0.62 -0.40
C ASN A 246 9.50 -1.55 -1.36
N ASP A 247 8.18 -1.63 -1.19
CA ASP A 247 7.32 -2.43 -2.06
C ASP A 247 7.49 -2.00 -3.52
N LYS A 248 7.50 -3.00 -4.41
CA LYS A 248 7.49 -2.83 -5.85
C LYS A 248 6.53 -3.82 -6.48
N ILE A 249 6.13 -3.52 -7.70
CA ILE A 249 5.40 -4.42 -8.57
C ILE A 249 6.42 -5.22 -9.37
N PHE A 250 6.24 -6.53 -9.40
CA PHE A 250 7.05 -7.48 -10.15
C PHE A 250 6.16 -8.29 -11.08
N LEU A 251 6.68 -8.62 -12.25
CA LEU A 251 6.17 -9.72 -13.07
C LEU A 251 7.05 -10.94 -12.81
N ILE A 252 6.44 -12.05 -12.43
CA ILE A 252 7.12 -13.28 -12.03
C ILE A 252 6.76 -14.40 -13.00
N ARG A 253 7.73 -15.28 -13.26
CA ARG A 253 7.55 -16.54 -13.98
C ARG A 253 7.78 -17.73 -13.07
#